data_AF-A0A3A8HM53-F1
#
_entry.id   AF-A0A3A8HM53-F1
#
_cell.length_a   1.000
_cell.length_b   1.000
_cell.length_c   1.000
_cell.angle_alpha   90.00
_cell.angle_beta   90.00
_cell.angle_gamma   90.00
#
_symmetry.space_group_name_H-M   'P 1'
#
loop_
_entity.id
_entity.type
_entity.pdbx_description
1 polymer ?
#
loop_
_entity_poly.entity_id
_entity_poly.type
_entity_poly.pdbx_seq_one_letter_code
_entity_poly.pdbx_strand_id
1 'polypeptide(L)'
;MMNKLTSVVCLGSALVLSACGGPEQEDGAELAQQSARLTTASSQGCDYSVSTVQITTSPPQYEVVLTRTGGASCTLTTGASQVIQSVPLSAPGTVSLVGSNLGLAVGFVMKNGWSGSAANIMAVRAVDPTTLSTTRNADIYCDYMTGSISTGSISTTGTNLSVSGTKACKINNKSGTYWFGSFTDFFTTTTPPVITVI
;
A
#
# COMPACT_ATOMS: atom_id res chain seq x y z
N MET A 1 -38.07 48.22 23.41
CA MET A 1 -39.11 47.28 23.87
C MET A 1 -40.14 47.13 22.76
N MET A 2 -40.34 45.89 22.31
CA MET A 2 -41.39 45.29 21.44
C MET A 2 -42.29 46.19 20.57
N ASN A 3 -42.39 45.89 19.27
CA ASN A 3 -43.40 44.93 18.82
C ASN A 3 -43.18 44.40 17.39
N LYS A 4 -43.63 43.15 17.21
CA LYS A 4 -43.65 42.30 16.00
C LYS A 4 -44.41 42.94 14.84
N LEU A 5 -44.12 42.49 13.61
CA LEU A 5 -45.13 42.06 12.62
C LEU A 5 -44.48 41.16 11.56
N THR A 6 -45.06 39.99 11.39
CA THR A 6 -44.73 38.93 10.41
C THR A 6 -45.24 39.34 9.03
N SER A 7 -44.51 39.01 7.97
CA SER A 7 -45.10 38.92 6.62
C SER A 7 -44.53 37.74 5.86
N VAL A 8 -45.45 36.86 5.44
CA VAL A 8 -45.24 35.72 4.56
C VAL A 8 -45.28 36.24 3.12
N VAL A 9 -44.31 35.86 2.30
CA VAL A 9 -44.39 36.04 0.84
C VAL A 9 -44.14 34.67 0.20
N CYS A 10 -45.23 34.02 -0.19
CA CYS A 10 -45.22 32.96 -1.19
C CYS A 10 -45.10 33.60 -2.57
N LEU A 11 -43.98 33.37 -3.26
CA LEU A 11 -43.95 33.38 -4.72
C LEU A 11 -43.47 32.02 -5.18
N GLY A 12 -44.42 31.19 -5.60
CA GLY A 12 -44.14 30.07 -6.48
C GLY A 12 -44.02 30.61 -7.90
N SER A 13 -42.89 30.30 -8.55
CA SER A 13 -42.73 30.37 -10.01
C SER A 13 -41.79 29.26 -10.44
N ALA A 14 -42.27 28.45 -11.37
CA ALA A 14 -41.65 27.27 -11.92
C ALA A 14 -40.25 27.54 -12.51
N LEU A 15 -39.27 26.71 -12.17
CA LEU A 15 -38.03 26.56 -12.91
C LEU A 15 -38.02 25.17 -13.56
N VAL A 16 -38.46 25.20 -14.81
CA VAL A 16 -37.93 24.49 -15.98
C VAL A 16 -36.98 23.33 -15.67
N LEU A 17 -37.42 22.12 -16.02
CA LEU A 17 -36.55 20.96 -16.24
C LEU A 17 -35.53 21.29 -17.34
N SER A 18 -34.35 21.76 -16.95
CA SER A 18 -33.15 21.68 -17.80
C SER A 18 -32.42 20.38 -17.49
N ALA A 19 -32.20 19.62 -18.56
CA ALA A 19 -31.61 18.31 -18.59
C ALA A 19 -30.36 18.13 -17.71
N CYS A 20 -30.28 16.92 -17.16
CA CYS A 20 -29.18 16.32 -16.43
C CYS A 20 -27.82 16.55 -17.11
N GLY A 21 -26.93 17.24 -16.41
CA GLY A 21 -25.57 17.52 -16.83
C GLY A 21 -24.80 18.17 -15.69
N GLY A 22 -24.95 17.62 -14.48
CA GLY A 22 -24.09 17.99 -13.35
C GLY A 22 -22.69 17.40 -13.57
N PRO A 23 -21.61 18.11 -13.19
CA PRO A 23 -20.26 17.56 -13.29
C PRO A 23 -20.19 16.26 -12.49
N GLU A 24 -19.57 15.23 -13.07
CA GLU A 24 -19.24 13.99 -12.37
C GLU A 24 -18.43 14.35 -11.12
N GLN A 25 -19.08 14.28 -9.96
CA GLN A 25 -18.49 14.62 -8.69
C GLN A 25 -17.68 13.42 -8.17
N GLU A 26 -16.37 13.63 -8.09
CA GLU A 26 -15.45 13.23 -7.01
C GLU A 26 -15.20 11.75 -6.69
N ASP A 27 -15.94 10.76 -7.20
CA ASP A 27 -15.65 9.33 -6.88
C ASP A 27 -14.31 8.86 -7.49
N GLY A 28 -14.00 9.27 -8.73
CA GLY A 28 -12.75 8.91 -9.38
C GLY A 28 -11.52 9.58 -8.75
N ALA A 29 -11.69 10.81 -8.23
CA ALA A 29 -10.62 11.56 -7.59
C ALA A 29 -10.28 10.98 -6.21
N GLU A 30 -11.28 10.60 -5.42
CA GLU A 30 -11.07 10.00 -4.10
C GLU A 30 -10.41 8.62 -4.21
N LEU A 31 -10.87 7.75 -5.11
CA LEU A 31 -10.27 6.43 -5.34
C LEU A 31 -8.84 6.54 -5.90
N ALA A 32 -8.58 7.48 -6.80
CA ALA A 32 -7.22 7.76 -7.27
C ALA A 32 -6.33 8.27 -6.14
N GLN A 33 -6.84 9.12 -5.25
CA GLN A 33 -6.12 9.62 -4.08
C GLN A 33 -5.86 8.51 -3.05
N GLN A 34 -6.81 7.61 -2.81
CA GLN A 34 -6.65 6.44 -1.95
C GLN A 34 -5.63 5.46 -2.54
N SER A 35 -5.67 5.22 -3.86
CA SER A 35 -4.70 4.37 -4.55
C SER A 35 -3.30 4.97 -4.56
N ALA A 36 -3.18 6.29 -4.76
CA ALA A 36 -1.92 7.02 -4.69
C ALA A 36 -1.33 7.03 -3.27
N ARG A 37 -2.17 7.10 -2.22
CA ARG A 37 -1.75 6.95 -0.82
C ARG A 37 -1.16 5.57 -0.53
N LEU A 38 -1.54 4.54 -1.28
CA LEU A 38 -0.93 3.22 -1.11
C LEU A 38 0.45 3.14 -1.77
N THR A 39 0.74 3.90 -2.81
CA THR A 39 2.02 3.80 -3.55
C THR A 39 2.96 4.96 -3.30
N THR A 40 2.59 5.93 -2.45
CA THR A 40 3.43 7.08 -2.08
C THR A 40 3.54 7.21 -0.57
N ALA A 41 4.68 7.67 -0.08
CA ALA A 41 4.86 7.97 1.34
C ALA A 41 5.94 9.03 1.55
N SER A 42 5.92 9.65 2.72
CA SER A 42 6.97 10.58 3.15
C SER A 42 7.79 9.99 4.30
N SER A 43 9.09 10.26 4.31
CA SER A 43 10.01 9.90 5.38
C SER A 43 11.12 10.94 5.45
N GLN A 44 11.44 11.41 6.66
CA GLN A 44 12.56 12.32 6.93
C GLN A 44 12.55 13.59 6.03
N GLY A 45 11.36 14.13 5.73
CA GLY A 45 11.19 15.33 4.90
C GLY A 45 11.24 15.11 3.39
N CYS A 46 11.47 13.87 2.95
CA CYS A 46 11.43 13.46 1.55
C CYS A 46 10.15 12.66 1.23
N ASP A 47 9.69 12.78 -0.01
CA ASP A 47 8.59 12.03 -0.60
C ASP A 47 9.13 10.93 -1.52
N TYR A 48 8.41 9.82 -1.54
CA TYR A 48 8.77 8.61 -2.24
C TYR A 48 7.56 8.01 -2.95
N SER A 49 7.82 7.30 -4.05
CA SER A 49 6.84 6.48 -4.74
C SER A 49 7.38 5.09 -5.01
N VAL A 50 6.48 4.11 -5.07
CA VAL A 50 6.81 2.74 -5.46
C VAL A 50 6.01 2.34 -6.70
N SER A 51 6.64 1.62 -7.61
CA SER A 51 6.03 1.14 -8.83
C SER A 51 6.46 -0.29 -9.16
N THR A 52 5.75 -0.92 -10.09
CA THR A 52 6.11 -2.21 -10.67
C THR A 52 6.44 -2.02 -12.14
N VAL A 53 7.58 -2.51 -12.58
CA VAL A 53 8.05 -2.44 -13.97
C VAL A 53 8.23 -3.84 -14.51
N GLN A 54 7.69 -4.14 -15.68
CA GLN A 54 7.99 -5.40 -16.37
C GLN A 54 9.30 -5.28 -17.14
N ILE A 55 10.27 -6.15 -16.86
CA ILE A 55 11.61 -6.11 -17.47
C ILE A 55 11.78 -7.14 -18.59
N THR A 56 11.05 -8.26 -18.54
CA THR A 56 11.02 -9.26 -19.61
C THR A 56 9.59 -9.74 -19.85
N THR A 57 9.30 -10.17 -21.08
CA THR A 57 7.97 -10.70 -21.45
C THR A 57 7.91 -12.22 -21.43
N SER A 58 9.02 -12.92 -21.71
CA SER A 58 9.06 -14.38 -21.74
C SER A 58 10.45 -14.95 -21.33
N PRO A 59 10.54 -15.70 -20.21
CA PRO A 59 9.55 -15.74 -19.14
C PRO A 59 9.36 -14.32 -18.56
N PRO A 60 8.14 -13.96 -18.14
CA PRO A 60 7.90 -12.62 -17.62
C PRO A 60 8.64 -12.40 -16.30
N GLN A 61 9.22 -11.22 -16.14
CA GLN A 61 9.89 -10.78 -14.92
C GLN A 61 9.54 -9.32 -14.65
N TYR A 62 9.44 -9.00 -13.38
CA TYR A 62 9.04 -7.69 -12.89
C TYR A 62 10.02 -7.18 -11.84
N GLU A 63 10.11 -5.87 -11.70
CA GLU A 63 10.87 -5.21 -10.65
C GLU A 63 9.94 -4.29 -9.86
N VAL A 64 10.04 -4.36 -8.54
CA VAL A 64 9.46 -3.36 -7.63
C VAL A 64 10.50 -2.29 -7.43
N VAL A 65 10.20 -1.07 -7.89
CA VAL A 65 11.13 0.06 -7.92
C VAL A 65 10.64 1.12 -6.95
N LEU A 66 11.53 1.54 -6.04
CA LEU A 66 11.31 2.67 -5.15
C LEU A 66 12.05 3.88 -5.71
N THR A 67 11.35 5.01 -5.78
CA THR A 67 11.88 6.28 -6.30
C THR A 67 11.70 7.36 -5.25
N ARG A 68 12.73 8.16 -5.01
CA ARG A 68 12.62 9.41 -4.25
C ARG A 68 12.09 10.51 -5.17
N THR A 69 10.90 11.04 -4.88
CA THR A 69 10.18 11.98 -5.76
C THR A 69 10.33 13.44 -5.33
N GLY A 70 10.97 13.73 -4.20
CA GLY A 70 11.27 15.09 -3.76
C GLY A 70 10.89 15.29 -2.30
N GLY A 71 10.15 16.36 -2.00
CA GLY A 71 9.69 16.72 -0.67
C GLY A 71 10.13 18.13 -0.27
N ALA A 72 9.24 18.86 0.42
CA ALA A 72 9.44 20.28 0.73
C ALA A 72 10.68 20.57 1.60
N SER A 73 11.13 19.56 2.37
CA SER A 73 12.33 19.66 3.22
C SER A 73 13.36 18.60 2.85
N CYS A 74 13.28 18.03 1.66
CA CYS A 74 14.15 16.96 1.24
C CYS A 74 15.53 17.50 0.86
N THR A 75 16.56 17.09 1.60
CA THR A 75 17.96 17.45 1.30
C THR A 75 18.67 16.40 0.44
N LEU A 76 18.00 15.30 0.14
CA LEU A 76 18.54 14.17 -0.60
C LEU A 76 18.27 14.31 -2.11
N THR A 77 19.07 13.62 -2.94
CA THR A 77 18.93 13.67 -4.41
C THR A 77 17.56 13.16 -4.88
N THR A 78 16.75 14.05 -5.42
CA THR A 78 15.48 13.71 -6.09
C THR A 78 15.71 12.93 -7.38
N GLY A 79 14.83 11.98 -7.68
CA GLY A 79 14.92 11.12 -8.87
C GLY A 79 15.83 9.91 -8.70
N ALA A 80 16.44 9.73 -7.52
CA ALA A 80 17.13 8.49 -7.19
C ALA A 80 16.13 7.33 -7.13
N SER A 81 16.46 6.22 -7.79
CA SER A 81 15.62 5.03 -7.85
C SER A 81 16.42 3.78 -7.55
N GLN A 82 15.79 2.81 -6.88
CA GLN A 82 16.40 1.53 -6.54
C GLN A 82 15.41 0.39 -6.77
N VAL A 83 15.90 -0.70 -7.35
CA VAL A 83 15.15 -1.96 -7.40
C VAL A 83 15.19 -2.58 -6.01
N ILE A 84 14.00 -2.72 -5.40
CA ILE A 84 13.81 -3.29 -4.06
C ILE A 84 13.63 -4.81 -4.15
N GLN A 85 13.01 -5.30 -5.22
CA GLN A 85 12.78 -6.72 -5.43
C GLN A 85 12.57 -7.04 -6.91
N SER A 86 13.24 -8.08 -7.41
CA SER A 86 12.87 -8.72 -8.67
C SER A 86 11.88 -9.86 -8.42
N VAL A 87 10.82 -9.93 -9.22
CA VAL A 87 9.70 -10.87 -9.08
C VAL A 87 9.58 -11.70 -10.37
N PRO A 88 9.70 -13.03 -10.29
CA PRO A 88 9.63 -13.88 -11.48
C PRO A 88 8.17 -14.28 -11.81
N LEU A 89 7.95 -14.62 -13.08
CA LEU A 89 6.78 -15.30 -13.66
C LEU A 89 5.43 -14.56 -13.66
N SER A 90 5.16 -13.68 -12.70
CA SER A 90 3.89 -12.95 -12.63
C SER A 90 4.11 -11.61 -11.98
N ALA A 91 3.30 -10.63 -12.38
CA ALA A 91 3.31 -9.33 -11.72
C ALA A 91 3.04 -9.52 -10.21
N PRO A 92 3.74 -8.79 -9.34
CA PRO A 92 3.35 -8.73 -7.93
C PRO A 92 1.91 -8.22 -7.79
N GLY A 93 1.26 -8.58 -6.69
CA GLY A 93 0.02 -7.94 -6.28
C GLY A 93 0.23 -6.45 -5.99
N THR A 94 -0.85 -5.73 -5.70
CA THR A 94 -0.81 -4.29 -5.40
C THR A 94 0.32 -3.95 -4.43
N VAL A 95 1.24 -3.11 -4.88
CA VAL A 95 2.36 -2.65 -4.05
C VAL A 95 1.87 -1.55 -3.13
N SER A 96 2.25 -1.66 -1.86
CA SER A 96 1.99 -0.68 -0.81
C SER A 96 3.31 -0.10 -0.29
N LEU A 97 3.34 1.20 -0.04
CA LEU A 97 4.46 1.95 0.50
C LEU A 97 3.95 2.78 1.68
N VAL A 98 4.68 2.69 2.78
CA VAL A 98 4.41 3.47 4.00
C VAL A 98 5.71 4.02 4.55
N GLY A 99 5.62 5.20 5.14
CA GLY A 99 6.78 5.92 5.67
C GLY A 99 6.61 6.26 7.14
N SER A 100 7.74 6.43 7.81
CA SER A 100 7.84 6.96 9.17
C SER A 100 9.11 7.81 9.29
N ASN A 101 9.33 8.41 10.46
CA ASN A 101 10.59 9.10 10.73
C ASN A 101 11.81 8.16 10.79
N LEU A 102 11.59 6.85 10.94
CA LEU A 102 12.67 5.86 11.03
C LEU A 102 13.01 5.20 9.70
N GLY A 103 12.09 5.19 8.74
CA GLY A 103 12.35 4.62 7.42
C GLY A 103 11.08 4.37 6.61
N LEU A 104 11.26 3.63 5.51
CA LEU A 104 10.21 3.26 4.56
C LEU A 104 9.97 1.76 4.61
N ALA A 105 8.71 1.34 4.48
CA ALA A 105 8.37 -0.07 4.29
C ALA A 105 7.60 -0.23 2.98
N VAL A 106 8.01 -1.22 2.19
CA VAL A 106 7.35 -1.63 0.95
C VAL A 106 6.77 -3.02 1.14
N GLY A 107 5.52 -3.22 0.75
CA GLY A 107 4.82 -4.49 0.92
C GLY A 107 4.03 -4.87 -0.33
N PHE A 108 4.10 -6.14 -0.72
CA PHE A 108 3.40 -6.66 -1.89
C PHE A 108 3.33 -8.18 -1.84
N VAL A 109 2.33 -8.75 -2.50
CA VAL A 109 2.26 -10.20 -2.70
C VAL A 109 3.10 -10.59 -3.90
N MET A 110 3.94 -11.61 -3.78
CA MET A 110 4.77 -12.09 -4.89
C MET A 110 4.86 -13.61 -4.90
N LYS A 111 5.24 -14.15 -6.07
CA LYS A 111 5.52 -15.57 -6.22
C LYS A 111 6.84 -15.93 -5.54
N ASN A 112 6.85 -16.98 -4.73
CA ASN A 112 8.02 -17.44 -3.99
C ASN A 112 8.95 -18.34 -4.84
N GLY A 113 9.36 -17.85 -6.01
CA GLY A 113 10.33 -18.50 -6.90
C GLY A 113 9.86 -18.75 -8.33
N TRP A 114 10.70 -19.44 -9.10
CA TRP A 114 10.58 -19.65 -10.56
C TRP A 114 9.72 -20.85 -10.97
N SER A 115 9.14 -21.58 -10.02
CA SER A 115 8.23 -22.68 -10.34
C SER A 115 6.81 -22.15 -10.53
N GLY A 116 6.09 -22.56 -11.57
CA GLY A 116 4.67 -22.25 -11.75
C GLY A 116 3.80 -22.66 -10.55
N SER A 117 4.20 -23.71 -9.80
CA SER A 117 3.52 -24.17 -8.59
C SER A 117 3.98 -23.49 -7.30
N ALA A 118 4.98 -22.59 -7.36
CA ALA A 118 5.42 -21.85 -6.18
C ALA A 118 4.27 -21.00 -5.63
N ALA A 119 4.09 -21.08 -4.31
CA ALA A 119 3.08 -20.33 -3.58
C ALA A 119 3.37 -18.81 -3.64
N ASN A 120 2.31 -18.01 -3.52
CA ASN A 120 2.46 -16.58 -3.29
C ASN A 120 2.64 -16.30 -1.80
N ILE A 121 3.53 -15.36 -1.50
CA ILE A 121 3.90 -14.90 -0.16
C ILE A 121 3.64 -13.40 -0.05
N MET A 122 3.52 -12.88 1.17
CA MET A 122 3.56 -11.45 1.41
C MET A 122 5.02 -11.05 1.65
N ALA A 123 5.60 -10.31 0.71
CA ALA A 123 6.92 -9.72 0.87
C ALA A 123 6.81 -8.37 1.58
N VAL A 124 7.70 -8.14 2.54
CA VAL A 124 7.81 -6.86 3.25
C VAL A 124 9.29 -6.47 3.31
N ARG A 125 9.59 -5.24 2.91
CA ARG A 125 10.95 -4.70 2.78
C ARG A 125 11.05 -3.45 3.62
N ALA A 126 11.90 -3.43 4.64
CA ALA A 126 12.31 -2.18 5.26
C ALA A 126 13.41 -1.56 4.39
N VAL A 127 13.34 -0.26 4.16
CA VAL A 127 14.24 0.47 3.26
C VAL A 127 14.75 1.71 3.98
N ASP A 128 16.06 1.93 3.87
CA ASP A 128 16.70 3.16 4.32
C ASP A 128 16.33 4.31 3.36
N PRO A 129 15.70 5.40 3.85
CA PRO A 129 15.25 6.51 3.01
C PRO A 129 16.41 7.31 2.39
N THR A 130 17.62 7.22 2.95
CA THR A 130 18.84 7.91 2.49
C THR A 130 19.49 7.18 1.31
N THR A 131 19.69 5.87 1.45
CA THR A 131 20.39 5.06 0.43
C THR A 131 19.44 4.34 -0.53
N LEU A 132 18.14 4.27 -0.20
CA LEU A 132 17.12 3.44 -0.86
C LEU A 132 17.40 1.93 -0.81
N SER A 133 18.40 1.49 -0.04
CA SER A 133 18.73 0.07 0.08
C SER A 133 17.79 -0.63 1.06
N THR A 134 17.39 -1.86 0.71
CA THR A 134 16.67 -2.73 1.63
C THR A 134 17.53 -3.07 2.84
N THR A 135 17.07 -2.73 4.03
CA THR A 135 17.74 -3.02 5.31
C THR A 135 17.21 -4.30 5.96
N ARG A 136 15.99 -4.73 5.61
CA ARG A 136 15.35 -5.93 6.15
C ARG A 136 14.38 -6.55 5.16
N ASN A 137 14.45 -7.88 5.03
CA ASN A 137 13.43 -8.71 4.41
C ASN A 137 12.59 -9.37 5.51
N ALA A 138 11.27 -9.23 5.45
CA ALA A 138 10.34 -9.70 6.48
C ALA A 138 9.15 -10.44 5.85
N ASP A 139 9.48 -11.47 5.09
CA ASP A 139 8.51 -12.23 4.31
C ASP A 139 7.59 -13.07 5.20
N ILE A 140 6.31 -13.15 4.82
CA ILE A 140 5.30 -13.96 5.49
C ILE A 140 4.91 -15.09 4.57
N TYR A 141 5.10 -16.30 5.09
CA TYR A 141 4.88 -17.54 4.38
C TYR A 141 3.63 -18.25 4.88
N CYS A 142 2.98 -18.95 3.96
CA CYS A 142 2.08 -20.04 4.32
C CYS A 142 2.87 -21.23 4.86
N ASP A 143 2.21 -22.06 5.66
CA ASP A 143 2.73 -23.38 5.98
C ASP A 143 2.91 -24.19 4.69
N TYR A 144 3.93 -25.05 4.68
CA TYR A 144 4.33 -25.80 3.49
C TYR A 144 3.16 -26.57 2.87
N MET A 145 2.98 -26.42 1.55
CA MET A 145 1.93 -27.07 0.75
C MET A 145 0.49 -26.80 1.19
N THR A 146 0.21 -25.69 1.89
CA THR A 146 -1.16 -25.40 2.35
C THR A 146 -1.92 -24.39 1.50
N GLY A 147 -1.29 -23.76 0.50
CA GLY A 147 -1.94 -22.80 -0.40
C GLY A 147 -1.09 -21.56 -0.65
N SER A 148 -1.71 -20.39 -0.76
CA SER A 148 -1.02 -19.11 -1.01
C SER A 148 -1.70 -17.92 -0.32
N ILE A 149 -0.93 -16.84 -0.13
CA ILE A 149 -1.45 -15.52 0.21
C ILE A 149 -1.99 -14.88 -1.08
N SER A 150 -3.20 -14.34 -1.01
CA SER A 150 -3.91 -13.79 -2.17
C SER A 150 -3.78 -12.27 -2.25
N THR A 151 -3.92 -11.59 -1.12
CA THR A 151 -3.80 -10.13 -1.02
C THR A 151 -2.97 -9.75 0.20
N GLY A 152 -2.41 -8.54 0.18
CA GLY A 152 -1.59 -8.01 1.25
C GLY A 152 -1.52 -6.49 1.17
N SER A 153 -1.63 -5.83 2.32
CA SER A 153 -1.45 -4.40 2.50
C SER A 153 -0.65 -4.14 3.77
N ILE A 154 -0.04 -2.96 3.86
CA ILE A 154 0.75 -2.56 5.02
C ILE A 154 0.32 -1.19 5.52
N SER A 155 0.48 -0.96 6.82
CA SER A 155 0.27 0.34 7.48
C SER A 155 1.29 0.51 8.60
N THR A 156 1.65 1.75 8.92
CA THR A 156 2.55 2.07 10.03
C THR A 156 1.81 2.79 11.14
N THR A 157 2.23 2.57 12.38
CA THR A 157 1.81 3.39 13.52
C THR A 157 2.99 3.53 14.46
N GLY A 158 3.58 4.73 14.50
CA GLY A 158 4.84 4.95 15.20
C GLY A 158 5.97 4.11 14.61
N THR A 159 6.57 3.24 15.42
CA THR A 159 7.65 2.33 15.04
C THR A 159 7.16 0.96 14.56
N ASN A 160 5.87 0.66 14.73
CA ASN A 160 5.29 -0.63 14.41
C ASN A 160 4.78 -0.66 12.97
N LEU A 161 4.87 -1.84 12.36
CA LEU A 161 4.31 -2.12 11.04
C LEU A 161 3.20 -3.16 11.19
N SER A 162 2.03 -2.84 10.66
CA SER A 162 0.92 -3.77 10.54
C SER A 162 0.79 -4.25 9.11
N VAL A 163 0.43 -5.52 8.95
CA VAL A 163 0.22 -6.18 7.67
C VAL A 163 -1.09 -6.94 7.70
N SER A 164 -1.83 -6.96 6.60
CA SER A 164 -3.11 -7.66 6.55
C SER A 164 -3.48 -8.05 5.13
N GLY A 165 -4.35 -9.04 5.01
CA GLY A 165 -4.89 -9.43 3.72
C GLY A 165 -5.69 -10.72 3.78
N THR A 166 -5.82 -11.37 2.62
CA THR A 166 -6.53 -12.63 2.45
C THR A 166 -5.59 -13.76 2.04
N LYS A 167 -5.96 -14.98 2.41
CA LYS A 167 -5.20 -16.21 2.11
C LYS A 167 -6.13 -17.40 1.85
N ALA A 168 -5.62 -18.36 1.10
CA ALA A 168 -6.22 -19.69 0.95
C ALA A 168 -5.41 -20.77 1.67
N CYS A 169 -4.42 -20.38 2.48
CA CYS A 169 -3.47 -21.28 3.14
C CYS A 169 -3.58 -21.28 4.66
N LYS A 170 -2.78 -22.13 5.31
CA LYS A 170 -2.54 -22.03 6.75
C LYS A 170 -1.33 -21.14 7.02
N ILE A 171 -1.38 -20.40 8.12
CA ILE A 171 -0.22 -19.71 8.69
C ILE A 171 -0.15 -20.14 10.16
N ASN A 172 0.97 -20.68 10.60
CA ASN A 172 1.16 -21.20 11.96
C ASN A 172 0.07 -22.22 12.34
N ASN A 173 -0.22 -23.13 11.41
CA ASN A 173 -1.26 -24.17 11.48
C ASN A 173 -2.70 -23.65 11.63
N LYS A 174 -2.95 -22.35 11.43
CA LYS A 174 -4.29 -21.74 11.53
C LYS A 174 -4.92 -21.53 10.15
N SER A 175 -6.07 -22.16 9.96
CA SER A 175 -6.99 -21.89 8.83
C SER A 175 -7.78 -20.60 9.06
N GLY A 176 -8.32 -20.03 7.98
CA GLY A 176 -9.08 -18.78 7.98
C GLY A 176 -8.80 -18.01 6.70
N THR A 177 -9.72 -17.16 6.27
CA THR A 177 -9.60 -16.41 5.02
C THR A 177 -8.81 -15.13 5.23
N TYR A 178 -8.95 -14.50 6.39
CA TYR A 178 -8.31 -13.23 6.70
C TYR A 178 -7.15 -13.45 7.67
N TRP A 179 -6.16 -12.58 7.56
CA TRP A 179 -5.02 -12.61 8.47
C TRP A 179 -4.51 -11.20 8.73
N PHE A 180 -3.94 -11.04 9.90
CA PHE A 180 -3.33 -9.79 10.37
C PHE A 180 -2.00 -10.14 11.06
N GLY A 181 -0.98 -9.35 10.78
CA GLY A 181 0.33 -9.43 11.43
C GLY A 181 0.77 -8.08 11.96
N SER A 182 1.49 -8.08 13.07
CA SER A 182 2.12 -6.86 13.59
C SER A 182 3.59 -7.12 13.89
N PHE A 183 4.45 -6.27 13.34
CA PHE A 183 5.86 -6.18 13.66
C PHE A 183 6.07 -5.03 14.64
N THR A 184 6.62 -5.37 15.81
CA THR A 184 7.07 -4.36 16.77
C THR A 184 8.40 -3.77 16.33
N ASP A 185 8.54 -2.45 16.40
CA ASP A 185 9.79 -1.74 16.10
C ASP A 185 10.43 -2.19 14.78
N PHE A 186 9.63 -2.18 13.70
CA PHE A 186 9.94 -2.86 12.45
C PHE A 186 11.26 -2.39 11.81
N PHE A 187 11.54 -1.09 11.90
CA PHE A 187 12.69 -0.44 11.28
C PHE A 187 14.00 -0.62 12.05
N THR A 188 13.93 -0.97 13.33
CA THR A 188 15.10 -1.01 14.24
C THR A 188 15.37 -2.40 14.81
N THR A 189 14.45 -3.35 14.62
CA THR A 189 14.60 -4.73 15.10
C THR A 189 14.38 -5.74 13.99
N THR A 190 14.70 -7.01 14.26
CA THR A 190 14.41 -8.14 13.37
C THR A 190 13.33 -9.07 13.93
N THR A 191 12.63 -8.64 14.98
CA THR A 191 11.59 -9.43 15.66
C THR A 191 10.52 -9.89 14.67
N PRO A 192 10.21 -11.21 14.61
CA PRO A 192 9.14 -11.74 13.76
C PRO A 192 7.77 -11.15 14.11
N PRO A 193 6.81 -11.15 13.17
CA PRO A 193 5.50 -10.58 13.42
C PRO A 193 4.66 -11.50 14.31
N VAL A 194 3.78 -10.92 15.12
CA VAL A 194 2.69 -11.65 15.79
C VAL A 194 1.53 -11.76 14.81
N ILE A 195 1.16 -12.98 14.44
CA ILE A 195 0.14 -13.25 13.43
C ILE A 195 -1.15 -13.79 14.06
N THR A 196 -2.27 -13.19 13.66
CA THR A 196 -3.64 -13.63 13.94
C THR A 196 -4.33 -14.01 12.63
N VAL A 197 -5.16 -15.06 12.68
CA VAL A 197 -5.92 -15.58 11.55
C VAL A 197 -7.39 -15.62 11.94
N ILE A 198 -8.27 -15.24 11.02
CA ILE A 198 -9.72 -15.11 11.19
C ILE A 198 -10.43 -15.85 10.07
#